data_AF-A0A7S1MD94-F1
#
_entry.id   AF-A0A7S1MD94-F1
#
_cell.length_a   1.000
_cell.length_b   1.000
_cell.length_c   1.000
_cell.angle_alpha   90.00
_cell.angle_beta   90.00
_cell.angle_gamma   90.00
#
_symmetry.space_group_name_H-M   'P 1'
#
loop_
_entity.id
_entity.type
_entity.pdbx_description
1 polymer ?
#
loop_
_entity_poly.entity_id
_entity_poly.type
_entity_poly.pdbx_seq_one_letter_code
_entity_poly.pdbx_strand_id
1 'polypeptide(L)'
;SKEAACMHTLGLVEKQAGDVKKAAAALQKAKDLASEAGDFKGQAAVLGTMMEILLDAKLYSDAVKVGKERISIFRNAGDAAEEGRAMLKLGDVMMKNDDHAKAEKLGQAATGIFASVNDMDSIVMAKDLMDGAKHAKAKEEIEASIAQASSAMHVPHTLMVDPGMNKRITGAFATAMARA
;
A
#
# COMPACT_ATOMS: atom_id res chain seq x y z
N SER A 1 9.86 -22.71 -21.63
CA SER A 1 9.47 -23.19 -22.99
C SER A 1 9.23 -21.98 -23.91
N LYS A 2 9.53 -22.07 -25.22
CA LYS A 2 9.19 -21.00 -26.18
C LYS A 2 7.68 -20.68 -26.16
N GLU A 3 6.85 -21.71 -25.97
CA GLU A 3 5.40 -21.53 -25.91
C GLU A 3 4.96 -20.71 -24.68
N ALA A 4 5.54 -20.97 -23.51
CA ALA A 4 5.27 -20.19 -22.30
C ALA A 4 5.63 -18.70 -22.49
N ALA A 5 6.77 -18.41 -23.11
CA ALA A 5 7.19 -17.04 -23.40
C ALA A 5 6.27 -16.35 -24.42
N CYS A 6 5.80 -17.07 -25.44
CA CYS A 6 4.81 -16.54 -26.38
C CYS A 6 3.49 -16.22 -25.67
N MET A 7 3.00 -17.10 -24.80
CA MET A 7 1.77 -16.88 -24.02
C MET A 7 1.92 -15.71 -23.03
N HIS A 8 3.09 -15.56 -22.40
CA HIS A 8 3.38 -14.41 -21.54
C HIS A 8 3.36 -13.10 -22.34
N THR A 9 3.99 -13.10 -23.52
CA THR A 9 3.99 -11.94 -24.43
C THR A 9 2.58 -11.60 -24.90
N LEU A 10 1.77 -12.59 -25.26
CA LEU A 10 0.35 -12.38 -25.58
C LEU A 10 -0.40 -11.74 -24.40
N GLY A 11 -0.18 -12.24 -23.18
CA GLY A 11 -0.76 -11.66 -21.97
C GLY A 11 -0.40 -10.18 -21.77
N LEU A 12 0.86 -9.80 -22.05
CA LEU A 12 1.29 -8.40 -22.01
C LEU A 12 0.62 -7.54 -23.08
N VAL A 13 0.50 -8.05 -24.31
CA VAL A 13 -0.17 -7.34 -25.41
C VAL A 13 -1.65 -7.13 -25.10
N GLU A 14 -2.35 -8.16 -24.62
CA GLU A 14 -3.77 -8.07 -24.24
C GLU A 14 -3.98 -7.12 -23.05
N LYS A 15 -3.05 -7.11 -22.07
CA LYS A 15 -3.05 -6.11 -20.99
C LYS A 15 -2.96 -4.69 -21.56
N GLN A 16 -2.05 -4.44 -22.49
CA GLN A 16 -1.89 -3.13 -23.13
C GLN A 16 -3.10 -2.75 -23.99
N ALA A 17 -3.78 -3.73 -24.58
CA ALA A 17 -5.03 -3.53 -25.31
C ALA A 17 -6.24 -3.31 -24.40
N GLY A 18 -6.09 -3.48 -23.07
CA GLY A 18 -7.15 -3.32 -22.08
C GLY A 18 -8.07 -4.54 -21.93
N ASP A 19 -7.81 -5.65 -22.62
CA ASP A 19 -8.58 -6.89 -22.47
C ASP A 19 -8.02 -7.74 -21.33
N VAL A 20 -8.36 -7.34 -20.11
CA VAL A 20 -7.89 -7.99 -18.87
C VAL A 20 -8.26 -9.47 -18.81
N LYS A 21 -9.39 -9.88 -19.40
CA LYS A 21 -9.83 -11.28 -19.39
C LYS A 21 -8.93 -12.14 -20.26
N LYS A 22 -8.63 -11.69 -21.49
CA LYS A 22 -7.68 -12.39 -22.37
C LYS A 22 -6.27 -12.38 -21.81
N ALA A 23 -5.85 -11.26 -21.22
CA ALA A 23 -4.56 -11.17 -20.54
C ALA A 23 -4.43 -12.22 -19.43
N ALA A 24 -5.44 -12.34 -18.56
CA ALA A 24 -5.46 -13.34 -17.49
C ALA A 24 -5.43 -14.78 -18.02
N ALA A 25 -6.19 -15.08 -19.09
CA ALA A 25 -6.20 -16.42 -19.69
C ALA A 25 -4.83 -16.79 -20.31
N ALA A 26 -4.21 -15.85 -21.03
CA ALA A 26 -2.89 -16.05 -21.62
C ALA A 26 -1.79 -16.22 -20.55
N LEU A 27 -1.84 -15.41 -19.49
CA LEU A 27 -0.91 -15.51 -18.36
C LEU A 27 -1.09 -16.80 -17.58
N GLN A 28 -2.32 -17.26 -17.36
CA GLN A 28 -2.56 -18.55 -16.70
C GLN A 28 -1.96 -19.70 -17.51
N LYS A 29 -2.18 -19.72 -18.83
CA LYS A 29 -1.57 -20.72 -19.71
C LYS A 29 -0.04 -20.65 -19.71
N ALA A 30 0.53 -19.43 -19.68
CA ALA A 30 1.97 -19.24 -19.57
C ALA A 30 2.53 -19.78 -18.25
N LYS A 31 1.82 -19.56 -17.13
CA LYS A 31 2.18 -20.07 -15.81
C LYS A 31 2.20 -21.60 -15.79
N ASP A 32 1.15 -22.22 -16.31
CA ASP A 32 1.01 -23.68 -16.33
C ASP A 32 2.13 -24.31 -17.17
N LEU A 33 2.39 -23.80 -18.37
CA LEU A 33 3.48 -24.25 -19.24
C LEU A 33 4.87 -24.05 -18.62
N ALA A 34 5.07 -22.94 -17.89
CA ALA A 34 6.34 -22.68 -17.20
C ALA A 34 6.51 -23.61 -15.98
N SER A 35 5.41 -24.00 -15.33
CA SER A 35 5.40 -24.98 -14.23
C SER A 35 5.76 -26.37 -14.73
N GLU A 36 5.10 -26.85 -15.80
CA GLU A 36 5.38 -28.13 -16.44
C GLU A 36 6.83 -28.23 -16.93
N ALA A 37 7.40 -27.12 -17.40
CA ALA A 37 8.78 -27.04 -17.86
C ALA A 37 9.82 -26.88 -16.74
N GLY A 38 9.41 -26.73 -15.47
CA GLY A 38 10.32 -26.42 -14.35
C GLY A 38 11.01 -25.05 -14.47
N ASP A 39 10.45 -24.14 -15.28
CA ASP A 39 11.00 -22.82 -15.56
C ASP A 39 10.56 -21.81 -14.50
N PHE A 40 11.26 -21.79 -13.37
CA PHE A 40 10.95 -20.90 -12.25
C PHE A 40 11.03 -19.41 -12.63
N LYS A 41 11.97 -19.03 -13.52
CA LYS A 41 12.10 -17.63 -13.98
C LYS A 41 10.89 -17.23 -14.83
N GLY A 42 10.46 -18.12 -15.74
CA GLY A 42 9.24 -17.93 -16.52
C GLY A 42 8.00 -17.80 -15.64
N GLN A 43 7.83 -18.69 -14.64
CA GLN A 43 6.72 -18.61 -13.68
C GLN A 43 6.74 -17.28 -12.92
N ALA A 44 7.90 -16.85 -12.40
CA ALA A 44 8.01 -15.61 -11.66
C ALA A 44 7.79 -14.35 -12.51
N ALA A 45 8.15 -14.39 -13.79
CA ALA A 45 7.87 -13.30 -14.74
C ALA A 45 6.36 -13.17 -14.99
N VAL A 46 5.67 -14.28 -15.21
CA VAL A 46 4.21 -14.33 -15.37
C VAL A 46 3.50 -13.80 -14.13
N LEU A 47 3.90 -14.24 -12.93
CA LEU A 47 3.34 -13.74 -11.66
C LEU A 47 3.60 -12.23 -11.49
N GLY A 48 4.75 -11.72 -11.93
CA GLY A 48 5.04 -10.28 -11.95
C GLY A 48 4.00 -9.50 -12.77
N THR A 49 3.70 -9.96 -13.99
CA THR A 49 2.69 -9.34 -14.85
C THR A 49 1.27 -9.47 -14.27
N MET A 50 0.92 -10.63 -13.71
CA MET A 50 -0.39 -10.81 -13.04
C MET A 50 -0.55 -9.84 -11.87
N MET A 51 0.51 -9.64 -11.07
CA MET A 51 0.50 -8.71 -9.94
C MET A 51 0.31 -7.26 -10.41
N GLU A 52 0.91 -6.85 -11.52
CA GLU A 52 0.67 -5.52 -12.10
C GLU A 52 -0.78 -5.34 -12.54
N ILE A 53 -1.38 -6.33 -13.22
CA ILE A 53 -2.79 -6.28 -13.62
C ILE A 53 -3.70 -6.12 -12.40
N LEU A 54 -3.42 -6.86 -11.32
CA LEU A 54 -4.18 -6.78 -10.08
C LEU A 54 -4.00 -5.41 -9.40
N LEU A 55 -2.80 -4.82 -9.45
CA LEU A 55 -2.55 -3.47 -8.97
C LEU A 55 -3.32 -2.41 -9.77
N ASP A 56 -3.33 -2.53 -11.10
CA ASP A 56 -4.07 -1.63 -11.98
C ASP A 56 -5.59 -1.72 -11.69
N ALA A 57 -6.07 -2.91 -11.35
CA ALA A 57 -7.45 -3.16 -10.91
C ALA A 57 -7.73 -2.82 -9.43
N LYS A 58 -6.74 -2.34 -8.67
CA LYS A 58 -6.81 -2.08 -7.21
C LYS A 58 -7.23 -3.30 -6.37
N LEU A 59 -6.99 -4.51 -6.87
CA LEU A 59 -7.25 -5.77 -6.19
C LEU A 59 -6.03 -6.17 -5.34
N TYR A 60 -5.74 -5.36 -4.32
CA TYR A 60 -4.52 -5.49 -3.52
C TYR A 60 -4.41 -6.84 -2.82
N SER A 61 -5.51 -7.36 -2.25
CA SER A 61 -5.51 -8.65 -1.54
C SER A 61 -5.06 -9.82 -2.43
N ASP A 62 -5.45 -9.82 -3.70
CA ASP A 62 -5.05 -10.83 -4.66
C ASP A 62 -3.62 -10.59 -5.17
N ALA A 63 -3.24 -9.32 -5.38
CA ALA A 63 -1.85 -8.96 -5.72
C ALA A 63 -0.88 -9.45 -4.64
N VAL A 64 -1.27 -9.39 -3.36
CA VAL A 64 -0.48 -9.92 -2.24
C VAL A 64 -0.32 -11.44 -2.31
N LYS A 65 -1.36 -12.18 -2.69
CA LYS A 65 -1.26 -13.64 -2.84
C LYS A 65 -0.27 -14.00 -3.95
N VAL A 66 -0.39 -13.34 -5.10
CA VAL A 66 0.50 -13.53 -6.26
C VAL A 66 1.94 -13.15 -5.92
N GLY A 67 2.16 -12.02 -5.22
CA GLY A 67 3.49 -11.61 -4.79
C GLY A 67 4.14 -12.58 -3.81
N LYS A 68 3.38 -13.15 -2.86
CA LYS A 68 3.87 -14.21 -1.97
C LYS A 68 4.24 -15.49 -2.72
N GLU A 69 3.44 -15.88 -3.70
CA GLU A 69 3.76 -17.02 -4.56
C GLU A 69 5.08 -16.78 -5.30
N ARG A 70 5.28 -15.59 -5.87
CA ARG A 70 6.52 -15.20 -6.55
C ARG A 70 7.75 -15.26 -5.64
N ILE A 71 7.63 -14.80 -4.40
CA ILE A 71 8.71 -14.91 -3.38
C ILE A 71 9.04 -16.39 -3.11
N SER A 72 8.03 -17.23 -2.90
CA SER A 72 8.22 -18.66 -2.66
C SER A 72 8.92 -19.38 -3.82
N ILE A 73 8.62 -18.98 -5.07
CA ILE A 73 9.30 -19.54 -6.24
C ILE A 73 10.80 -19.25 -6.21
N PHE A 74 11.20 -17.99 -6.00
CA PHE A 74 12.62 -17.64 -5.95
C PHE A 74 13.35 -18.24 -4.75
N ARG A 75 12.69 -18.28 -3.59
CA ARG A 75 13.22 -18.97 -2.40
C ARG A 75 13.50 -20.44 -2.67
N ASN A 76 12.52 -21.15 -3.25
CA ASN A 76 12.67 -22.57 -3.56
C ASN A 76 13.71 -22.82 -4.65
N ALA A 77 13.92 -21.87 -5.56
CA ALA A 77 14.96 -21.90 -6.57
C ALA A 77 16.35 -21.51 -6.04
N GLY A 78 16.46 -20.97 -4.82
CA GLY A 78 17.71 -20.47 -4.23
C GLY A 78 18.20 -19.16 -4.85
N ASP A 79 17.36 -18.44 -5.59
CA ASP A 79 17.70 -17.15 -6.20
C ASP A 79 17.43 -16.02 -5.20
N ALA A 80 18.35 -15.84 -4.25
CA ALA A 80 18.22 -14.87 -3.17
C ALA A 80 18.09 -13.43 -3.68
N ALA A 81 18.82 -13.05 -4.74
CA ALA A 81 18.73 -11.70 -5.29
C ALA A 81 17.32 -11.41 -5.83
N GLU A 82 16.74 -12.34 -6.59
CA GLU A 82 15.38 -12.18 -7.10
C GLU A 82 14.30 -12.39 -6.03
N GLU A 83 14.56 -13.18 -4.99
CA GLU A 83 13.69 -13.25 -3.80
C GLU A 83 13.57 -11.86 -3.14
N GLY A 84 14.70 -11.19 -2.90
CA GLY A 84 14.72 -9.85 -2.32
C GLY A 84 13.99 -8.83 -3.21
N ARG A 85 14.20 -8.88 -4.53
CA ARG A 85 13.47 -8.00 -5.48
C ARG A 85 11.97 -8.28 -5.49
N ALA A 86 11.56 -9.54 -5.35
CA ALA A 86 10.15 -9.89 -5.20
C ALA A 86 9.55 -9.37 -3.90
N MET A 87 10.31 -9.36 -2.80
CA MET A 87 9.91 -8.73 -1.53
C MET A 87 9.74 -7.22 -1.68
N LEU A 88 10.66 -6.51 -2.35
CA LEU A 88 10.52 -5.07 -2.61
C LEU A 88 9.23 -4.77 -3.38
N LYS A 89 8.97 -5.53 -4.45
CA LYS A 89 7.76 -5.32 -5.26
C LYS A 89 6.47 -5.61 -4.47
N LEU A 90 6.48 -6.60 -3.59
CA LEU A 90 5.37 -6.83 -2.67
C LEU A 90 5.25 -5.70 -1.64
N GLY A 91 6.37 -5.11 -1.22
CA GLY A 91 6.41 -3.91 -0.39
C GLY A 91 5.69 -2.72 -1.03
N ASP A 92 5.93 -2.48 -2.32
CA ASP A 92 5.20 -1.46 -3.09
C ASP A 92 3.69 -1.72 -3.12
N VAL A 93 3.27 -3.00 -3.22
CA VAL A 93 1.85 -3.39 -3.14
C VAL A 93 1.28 -3.04 -1.77
N MET A 94 2.02 -3.29 -0.69
CA MET A 94 1.58 -2.94 0.68
C MET A 94 1.47 -1.43 0.86
N MET A 95 2.41 -0.66 0.34
CA MET A 95 2.34 0.81 0.35
C MET A 95 1.08 1.32 -0.36
N LYS A 96 0.73 0.73 -1.51
CA LYS A 96 -0.50 1.09 -2.25
C LYS A 96 -1.79 0.64 -1.56
N ASN A 97 -1.71 -0.29 -0.63
CA ASN A 97 -2.83 -0.80 0.17
C ASN A 97 -2.85 -0.19 1.59
N ASP A 98 -2.11 0.90 1.81
CA ASP A 98 -1.96 1.61 3.08
C ASP A 98 -1.51 0.71 4.26
N ASP A 99 -0.83 -0.40 3.96
CA ASP A 99 -0.29 -1.32 4.96
C ASP A 99 1.21 -1.08 5.18
N HIS A 100 1.52 0.15 5.62
CA HIS A 100 2.91 0.63 5.79
C HIS A 100 3.72 -0.24 6.75
N ALA A 101 3.08 -0.81 7.77
CA ALA A 101 3.73 -1.71 8.72
C ALA A 101 4.22 -3.02 8.06
N LYS A 102 3.45 -3.58 7.12
CA LYS A 102 3.90 -4.75 6.36
C LYS A 102 4.92 -4.37 5.29
N ALA A 103 4.81 -3.19 4.67
CA ALA A 103 5.81 -2.68 3.74
C ALA A 103 7.19 -2.57 4.40
N GLU A 104 7.26 -1.98 5.60
CA GLU A 104 8.51 -1.84 6.36
C GLU A 104 9.14 -3.21 6.68
N LYS A 105 8.33 -4.18 7.13
CA LYS A 105 8.81 -5.54 7.42
C LYS A 105 9.36 -6.24 6.17
N LEU A 106 8.74 -6.03 5.01
CA LEU A 106 9.24 -6.56 3.73
C LEU A 106 10.55 -5.90 3.33
N GLY A 107 10.69 -4.58 3.51
CA GLY A 107 11.95 -3.87 3.31
C GLY A 107 13.07 -4.42 4.20
N GLN A 108 12.81 -4.62 5.49
CA GLN A 108 13.77 -5.20 6.44
C GLN A 108 14.20 -6.63 6.03
N ALA A 109 13.25 -7.47 5.64
CA ALA A 109 13.54 -8.82 5.17
C ALA A 109 14.38 -8.81 3.87
N ALA A 110 14.04 -7.93 2.93
CA ALA A 110 14.79 -7.76 1.69
C ALA A 110 16.22 -7.27 1.95
N THR A 111 16.44 -6.32 2.87
CA THR A 111 17.79 -5.90 3.30
C THR A 111 18.62 -7.07 3.81
N GLY A 112 18.04 -7.95 4.64
CA GLY A 112 18.75 -9.13 5.14
C GLY A 112 19.19 -10.08 4.01
N ILE A 113 18.31 -10.28 3.02
CA ILE A 113 18.62 -11.08 1.83
C ILE A 113 19.71 -10.40 0.99
N PHE A 114 19.59 -9.12 0.67
CA PHE A 114 20.59 -8.41 -0.13
C PHE A 114 21.96 -8.34 0.55
N ALA A 115 21.98 -8.20 1.88
CA ALA A 115 23.22 -8.28 2.65
C ALA A 115 23.90 -9.65 2.52
N SER A 116 23.12 -10.74 2.50
CA SER A 116 23.67 -12.10 2.31
C SER A 116 24.29 -12.34 0.94
N VAL A 117 23.85 -11.60 -0.09
CA VAL A 117 24.39 -11.69 -1.46
C VAL A 117 25.36 -10.55 -1.80
N ASN A 118 25.70 -9.69 -0.84
CA ASN A 118 26.52 -8.48 -1.01
C ASN A 118 26.02 -7.51 -2.09
N ASP A 119 24.70 -7.41 -2.29
CA ASP A 119 24.08 -6.47 -3.23
C ASP A 119 23.78 -5.14 -2.53
N MET A 120 24.78 -4.26 -2.50
CA MET A 120 24.68 -2.97 -1.81
C MET A 120 23.71 -2.00 -2.49
N ASP A 121 23.55 -2.08 -3.82
CA ASP A 121 22.64 -1.22 -4.57
C ASP A 121 21.18 -1.55 -4.21
N SER A 122 20.86 -2.84 -4.13
CA SER A 122 19.51 -3.29 -3.73
C SER A 122 19.20 -3.02 -2.25
N ILE A 123 20.22 -2.94 -1.38
CA ILE A 123 20.03 -2.51 0.02
C ILE A 123 19.51 -1.08 0.09
N VAL A 124 20.00 -0.18 -0.78
CA VAL A 124 19.51 1.20 -0.84
C VAL A 124 18.03 1.22 -1.21
N MET A 125 17.62 0.44 -2.21
CA MET A 125 16.20 0.34 -2.60
C MET A 125 15.32 -0.19 -1.46
N ALA A 126 15.79 -1.19 -0.70
CA ALA A 126 15.08 -1.69 0.48
C ALA A 126 14.94 -0.63 1.57
N LYS A 127 15.98 0.17 1.78
CA LYS A 127 15.96 1.27 2.73
C LYS A 127 15.00 2.37 2.30
N ASP A 128 14.98 2.74 1.02
CA ASP A 128 14.07 3.75 0.48
C ASP A 128 12.60 3.33 0.69
N LEU A 129 12.28 2.04 0.50
CA LEU A 129 10.96 1.49 0.80
C LEU A 129 10.62 1.63 2.30
N MET A 130 11.55 1.31 3.20
CA MET A 130 11.32 1.44 4.64
C MET A 130 11.14 2.89 5.08
N ASP A 131 11.97 3.80 4.56
CA ASP A 131 11.88 5.22 4.87
C ASP A 131 10.56 5.79 4.33
N GLY A 132 10.16 5.42 3.11
CA GLY A 132 8.85 5.74 2.55
C GLY A 132 7.69 5.24 3.41
N ALA A 133 7.74 4.00 3.89
CA ALA A 133 6.72 3.42 4.78
C ALA A 133 6.62 4.18 6.13
N LYS A 134 7.77 4.55 6.72
CA LYS A 134 7.80 5.34 7.96
C LYS A 134 7.22 6.74 7.76
N HIS A 135 7.56 7.40 6.65
CA HIS A 135 7.03 8.71 6.33
C HIS A 135 5.51 8.67 6.10
N ALA A 136 5.00 7.67 5.39
CA ALA A 136 3.57 7.49 5.17
C ALA A 136 2.82 7.28 6.49
N LYS A 137 3.33 6.40 7.36
CA LYS A 137 2.77 6.17 8.69
C LYS A 137 2.76 7.45 9.55
N ALA A 138 3.86 8.19 9.58
CA ALA A 138 3.94 9.44 10.33
C ALA A 138 2.93 10.48 9.81
N LYS A 139 2.73 10.53 8.49
CA LYS A 139 1.73 11.41 7.87
C LYS A 139 0.31 11.05 8.32
N GLU A 140 -0.06 9.78 8.34
CA GLU A 140 -1.37 9.31 8.83
C GLU A 140 -1.59 9.68 10.30
N GLU A 141 -0.58 9.49 11.16
CA GLU A 141 -0.65 9.84 12.59
C GLU A 141 -0.86 11.35 12.80
N ILE A 142 -0.20 12.18 11.99
CA ILE A 142 -0.36 13.63 12.00
C ILE A 142 -1.77 14.02 11.54
N GLU A 143 -2.25 13.46 10.43
CA GLU A 143 -3.59 13.75 9.90
C GLU A 143 -4.69 13.34 10.88
N ALA A 144 -4.56 12.17 11.52
CA ALA A 144 -5.48 11.72 12.55
C ALA A 144 -5.49 12.67 13.77
N SER A 145 -4.32 13.12 14.20
CA SER A 145 -4.21 14.08 15.32
C SER A 145 -4.84 15.43 14.99
N ILE A 146 -4.65 15.94 13.77
CA ILE A 146 -5.28 17.18 13.29
C ILE A 146 -6.80 17.04 13.23
N ALA A 147 -7.31 15.91 12.72
CA ALA A 147 -8.74 15.64 12.65
C ALA A 147 -9.38 15.60 14.05
N GLN A 148 -8.71 14.93 15.00
CA GLN A 148 -9.15 14.88 16.40
C GLN A 148 -9.17 16.27 17.03
N ALA A 149 -8.11 17.06 16.87
CA ALA A 149 -8.04 18.42 17.38
C ALA A 149 -9.12 19.34 16.77
N SER A 150 -9.38 19.20 15.47
CA SER A 150 -10.43 19.97 14.77
C SER A 150 -11.83 19.62 15.28
N SER A 151 -12.10 18.34 15.57
CA SER A 151 -13.37 17.91 16.16
C SER A 151 -13.57 18.42 17.60
N ALA A 152 -12.48 18.53 18.37
CA ALA A 152 -12.50 19.05 19.74
C ALA A 152 -12.67 20.58 19.79
N MET A 153 -12.26 21.30 18.75
CA MET A 153 -12.37 22.76 18.63
C MET A 153 -13.71 23.23 18.05
N HIS A 154 -14.79 22.45 18.10
CA HIS A 154 -16.12 22.95 17.74
C HIS A 154 -16.52 24.10 18.67
N VAL A 155 -16.26 25.33 18.25
CA VAL A 155 -16.75 26.54 18.91
C VAL A 155 -18.17 26.78 18.40
N PRO A 156 -19.21 26.70 19.25
CA PRO A 156 -20.57 26.99 18.82
C PRO A 156 -20.63 28.39 18.21
N HIS A 157 -21.02 28.49 16.94
CA HIS A 157 -21.21 29.78 16.27
C HIS A 157 -22.47 30.52 16.73
N THR A 158 -23.31 29.86 17.53
CA THR A 158 -24.42 30.48 18.24
C THR A 158 -23.90 31.07 19.54
N LEU A 159 -24.02 32.40 19.68
CA LEU A 159 -23.82 33.08 20.95
C LEU A 159 -24.63 32.37 22.04
N MET A 160 -23.95 31.86 23.07
CA MET A 160 -24.61 31.32 24.25
C MET A 160 -25.24 32.49 25.00
N VAL A 161 -26.49 32.83 24.67
CA VAL A 161 -27.25 33.87 25.38
C VAL A 161 -27.60 33.30 26.75
N ASP A 162 -26.91 33.73 27.82
CA ASP A 162 -27.28 33.37 29.20
C ASP A 162 -28.74 33.81 29.44
N PRO A 163 -29.68 32.86 29.65
CA PRO A 163 -31.11 33.17 29.86
C PRO A 163 -31.35 34.06 31.09
N GLY A 164 -30.41 34.11 32.02
CA GLY A 164 -30.44 34.96 33.20
C GLY A 164 -29.86 36.35 33.00
N MET A 165 -29.13 36.62 31.90
CA MET A 165 -28.46 37.90 31.67
C MET A 165 -29.47 39.05 31.61
N ASN A 166 -30.60 38.84 30.92
CA ASN A 166 -31.64 39.85 30.83
C ASN A 166 -32.26 40.16 32.20
N LYS A 167 -32.48 39.13 33.04
CA LYS A 167 -33.00 39.30 34.41
C LYS A 167 -32.03 40.09 35.30
N ARG A 168 -30.72 39.83 35.19
CA ARG A 168 -29.68 40.53 35.96
C ARG A 168 -29.56 42.00 35.55
N ILE A 169 -29.59 42.29 34.24
CA ILE A 169 -29.58 43.66 33.72
C ILE A 169 -30.81 44.42 34.22
N THR A 170 -32.01 43.84 34.09
CA THR A 170 -33.25 44.50 34.56
C THR A 170 -33.27 44.70 36.06
N GLY A 171 -32.75 43.74 36.84
CA GLY A 171 -32.67 43.86 38.30
C GLY A 171 -31.69 44.95 38.75
N ALA A 172 -30.52 45.05 38.11
CA ALA A 172 -29.54 46.08 38.40
C ALA A 172 -30.08 47.49 38.07
N PHE A 173 -30.76 47.64 36.92
CA PHE A 173 -31.42 48.90 36.55
C PHE A 173 -32.53 49.31 37.52
N ALA A 174 -33.38 48.37 37.95
CA ALA A 174 -34.43 48.65 38.94
C ALA A 174 -33.85 49.09 40.29
N THR A 175 -32.75 48.46 40.71
CA THR A 175 -32.07 48.79 41.98
C THR A 175 -31.38 50.16 41.93
N ALA A 176 -30.84 50.55 40.77
CA ALA A 176 -30.24 51.86 40.57
C ALA A 176 -31.30 52.98 40.54
N MET A 177 -32.45 52.76 39.90
CA MET A 177 -33.56 53.73 39.89
C MET A 177 -34.23 53.89 41.25
N ALA A 178 -34.23 52.86 42.11
CA ALA A 178 -34.78 52.96 43.47
C ALA A 178 -33.86 53.69 44.47
N ARG A 179 -32.61 53.98 44.07
CA ARG A 179 -31.60 54.70 44.89
C ARG A 179 -31.34 56.14 44.43
N ALA A 180 -32.02 56.60 43.39
CA ALA A 180 -32.03 57.99 42.93
C ALA A 180 -33.27 58.72 43.46
#